data_AF-A0A8C0G214-F1
#
_entry.id   AF-A0A8C0G214-F1
#
_cell.length_a   1.000
_cell.length_b   1.000
_cell.length_c   1.000
_cell.angle_alpha   90.00
_cell.angle_beta   90.00
_cell.angle_gamma   90.00
#
_symmetry.space_group_name_H-M   'P 1'
#
loop_
_entity.id
_entity.type
_entity.pdbx_description
1 polymer ?
#
loop_
_entity_poly.entity_id
_entity_poly.type
_entity_poly.pdbx_seq_one_letter_code
_entity_poly.pdbx_strand_id
1 'polypeptide(L)' 'MVNSNYYAMDFLYVTPTPLQAARAGNVVHAVLLYRRLLNREQIKPGTLPMCSAQYERMFNTTRVPGVEQLPPQVG' A
#
# COMPACT_ATOMS: atom_id res chain seq x y z
N MET A 1 13.76 0.60 -8.75
CA MET A 1 12.57 0.29 -7.93
C MET A 1 12.72 -0.99 -7.09
N VAL A 2 13.91 -1.58 -6.96
CA VAL A 2 14.05 -2.88 -6.25
C VAL A 2 14.77 -2.73 -4.91
N ASN A 3 15.65 -1.72 -4.78
CA ASN A 3 16.52 -1.57 -3.61
C ASN A 3 15.82 -1.03 -2.35
N SER A 4 14.63 -0.43 -2.48
CA SER A 4 13.94 0.23 -1.37
C SER A 4 12.42 0.03 -1.38
N ASN A 5 11.92 -0.87 -2.23
CA ASN A 5 10.50 -1.20 -2.32
C ASN A 5 10.31 -2.65 -1.89
N TYR A 6 9.27 -2.90 -1.10
CA TYR A 6 8.90 -4.23 -0.66
C TYR A 6 7.74 -4.76 -1.51
N TYR A 7 7.83 -6.03 -1.92
CA TYR A 7 6.87 -6.69 -2.81
C TYR A 7 6.28 -7.91 -2.12
N ALA A 8 4.98 -8.13 -2.32
CA ALA A 8 4.26 -9.30 -1.85
C ALA A 8 3.51 -9.95 -3.02
N MET A 9 3.35 -11.27 -2.95
CA MET A 9 2.58 -12.06 -3.92
C MET A 9 1.36 -12.64 -3.21
N ASP A 10 0.17 -12.39 -3.75
CA ASP A 10 -1.13 -12.78 -3.17
C ASP A 10 -1.31 -14.30 -3.20
N PHE A 11 -1.26 -14.91 -4.39
CA PHE A 11 -1.39 -16.36 -4.55
C PHE A 11 -0.13 -17.00 -5.13
N LEU A 12 0.70 -17.57 -4.25
CA LEU A 12 1.95 -18.22 -4.67
C LEU A 12 1.74 -19.54 -5.42
N TYR A 13 0.69 -20.29 -5.07
CA TYR A 13 0.48 -21.66 -5.57
C TYR A 13 -0.92 -21.94 -6.14
N VAL A 14 -1.83 -20.97 -6.12
CA VAL A 14 -3.23 -21.18 -6.52
C VAL A 14 -3.70 -20.05 -7.42
N THR A 15 -4.25 -20.36 -8.57
CA THR A 15 -4.93 -19.34 -9.39
C THR A 15 -6.43 -19.63 -9.35
N PRO A 16 -7.22 -18.88 -8.56
CA PRO A 16 -8.63 -19.22 -8.33
C PRO A 16 -9.49 -19.13 -9.60
N THR A 17 -9.04 -18.33 -10.57
CA THR A 17 -9.62 -18.23 -11.90
C THR A 17 -8.52 -17.86 -12.89
N PRO A 18 -8.55 -18.37 -14.14
CA PRO A 18 -7.62 -17.93 -15.19
C PRO A 18 -7.88 -16.48 -15.63
N LEU A 19 -9.09 -15.95 -15.42
CA LEU A 19 -9.48 -14.61 -15.84
C LEU A 19 -8.80 -13.51 -15.00
N GLN A 20 -7.82 -12.82 -15.57
CA GLN A 20 -7.09 -11.73 -14.90
C GLN A 20 -8.01 -10.62 -14.40
N ALA A 21 -9.00 -10.22 -15.21
CA ALA A 21 -9.95 -9.17 -14.84
C ALA A 21 -10.77 -9.52 -13.59
N ALA A 22 -11.18 -10.79 -13.45
CA ALA A 22 -11.91 -11.26 -12.27
C ALA A 22 -11.04 -11.18 -11.00
N ARG A 23 -9.75 -11.55 -11.09
CA ARG A 23 -8.80 -11.43 -9.96
C ARG A 23 -8.56 -9.97 -9.58
N ALA A 24 -8.25 -9.13 -10.56
CA ALA A 24 -8.02 -7.70 -10.33
C ALA A 24 -9.27 -7.02 -9.74
N GLY A 25 -10.47 -7.34 -10.25
CA GLY A 25 -11.73 -6.83 -9.73
C GLY A 25 -11.96 -7.19 -8.27
N ASN A 26 -11.69 -8.44 -7.88
CA ASN A 26 -11.83 -8.87 -6.49
C ASN A 26 -10.83 -8.16 -5.56
N VAL A 27 -9.57 -8.03 -5.98
CA VAL A 27 -8.53 -7.32 -5.20
C VAL A 27 -8.91 -5.85 -5.02
N VAL A 28 -9.32 -5.16 -6.10
CA VAL A 28 -9.76 -3.75 -6.02
C VAL A 28 -10.95 -3.60 -5.10
N HIS A 29 -11.94 -4.49 -5.19
CA HIS A 29 -13.10 -4.48 -4.31
C HIS A 29 -12.71 -4.62 -2.82
N ALA A 30 -11.87 -5.59 -2.49
CA ALA A 30 -11.39 -5.81 -1.13
C ALA A 30 -10.59 -4.62 -0.58
N VAL A 31 -9.70 -4.03 -1.40
CA VAL A 31 -8.91 -2.85 -1.05
C VAL A 31 -9.80 -1.63 -0.77
N LEU A 32 -10.86 -1.43 -1.56
CA LEU A 32 -11.82 -0.34 -1.35
C LEU A 32 -12.69 -0.56 -0.10
N LEU A 33 -13.07 -1.79 0.21
CA LEU A 33 -13.75 -2.13 1.46
C LEU A 33 -12.85 -1.83 2.67
N TYR A 34 -11.57 -2.21 2.61
CA TYR A 34 -10.60 -1.87 3.67
C TYR A 34 -10.47 -0.35 3.84
N ARG A 35 -10.34 0.41 2.74
CA ARG A 35 -10.28 1.88 2.78
C ARG A 35 -11.52 2.48 3.45
N ARG A 36 -12.70 1.93 3.17
CA ARG A 36 -13.96 2.38 3.79
C ARG A 36 -13.97 2.15 5.30
N LEU A 37 -13.47 1.00 5.77
CA LEU A 37 -13.36 0.69 7.19
C LEU A 37 -12.33 1.59 7.88
N LEU A 38 -11.19 1.82 7.23
CA LEU A 38 -10.14 2.72 7.70
C LEU A 38 -10.66 4.14 7.93
N ASN A 39 -11.29 4.72 6.91
CA ASN A 39 -11.83 6.09 6.97
C ASN A 39 -12.95 6.25 8.01
N ARG A 40 -13.57 5.15 8.44
CA ARG A 40 -14.61 5.14 9.48
C ARG A 40 -14.07 4.74 10.85
N GLU A 41 -12.75 4.52 10.97
CA GLU A 41 -12.10 4.07 12.20
C GLU A 41 -12.67 2.72 12.72
N GLN A 42 -13.13 1.86 11.81
CA GLN A 42 -13.79 0.58 12.12
C GLN A 42 -12.84 -0.63 12.02
N ILE A 43 -11.54 -0.39 11.85
CA ILE A 43 -10.54 -1.46 11.82
C ILE A 43 -10.28 -1.94 13.24
N LYS A 44 -10.50 -3.23 13.48
CA LYS A 44 -10.22 -3.84 14.78
C LYS A 44 -8.71 -3.85 15.03
N PRO A 45 -8.23 -3.42 16.20
CA PRO A 45 -6.84 -3.57 16.57
C PRO A 45 -6.50 -5.06 16.71
N GLY A 46 -5.23 -5.41 16.50
CA GLY A 46 -4.73 -6.75 16.78
C GLY A 46 -4.78 -7.09 18.27
N THR A 47 -4.32 -8.29 18.63
CA THR A 47 -4.34 -8.79 20.02
C THR A 47 -3.65 -7.86 21.02
N LEU A 48 -2.63 -7.12 20.57
CA LEU A 48 -1.98 -6.06 21.33
C LEU A 48 -2.19 -4.71 20.62
N PRO A 49 -2.54 -3.64 21.37
CA PRO A 49 -2.70 -2.33 20.77
C PRO A 49 -1.34 -1.80 20.32
N MET A 50 -1.23 -1.52 19.03
CA MET A 50 -0.05 -0.94 18.38
C MET A 50 -0.44 0.37 17.69
N CYS A 51 0.55 1.21 17.39
CA CYS A 51 0.33 2.44 16.64
C CYS A 51 -0.23 2.15 15.23
N SER A 52 -1.32 2.83 14.86
CA SER A 52 -2.02 2.69 13.58
C SER A 52 -1.69 3.78 12.56
N ALA A 53 -0.81 4.74 12.90
CA ALA A 53 -0.52 5.90 12.05
C ALA A 53 0.00 5.54 10.65
N GLN A 54 0.60 4.36 10.49
CA GLN A 54 1.07 3.89 9.17
C GLN A 54 -0.08 3.65 8.19
N TYR A 55 -1.28 3.29 8.66
CA TYR A 55 -2.39 2.95 7.78
C TYR A 55 -2.91 4.16 6.97
N GLU A 56 -2.76 5.37 7.51
CA GLU A 56 -3.11 6.61 6.80
C GLU A 56 -2.24 6.83 5.55
N ARG A 57 -1.04 6.26 5.51
CA ARG A 57 -0.10 6.41 4.40
C ARG A 57 -0.30 5.37 3.30
N MET A 58 -1.26 4.45 3.43
CA MET A 58 -1.46 3.38 2.46
C MET A 58 -2.21 3.84 1.20
N PHE A 59 -3.03 4.89 1.30
CA PHE A 59 -3.84 5.40 0.18
C PHE A 59 -3.47 6.85 -0.15
N ASN A 60 -3.57 7.21 -1.43
CA ASN A 60 -3.36 8.59 -1.94
C ASN A 60 -1.99 9.20 -1.56
N THR A 61 -0.99 8.36 -1.33
CA THR A 61 0.40 8.80 -1.10
C THR A 61 1.26 8.40 -2.28
N THR A 62 2.28 9.21 -2.57
CA THR A 62 3.28 8.90 -3.60
C THR A 62 4.63 9.51 -3.20
N ARG A 63 5.72 8.89 -3.67
CA ARG A 63 7.07 9.44 -3.52
C ARG A 63 7.33 10.39 -4.69
N VAL A 64 7.60 11.65 -4.37
CA VAL A 64 8.06 12.63 -5.35
C VAL A 64 9.58 12.46 -5.51
N PRO A 65 10.11 12.33 -6.75
CA PRO A 65 11.56 12.31 -6.96
C PRO A 65 12.16 13.66 -6.59
N GLY A 66 13.25 13.65 -5.83
CA GLY A 66 14.05 14.85 -5.59
C GLY A 66 15.03 15.06 -6.74
N VAL A 67 15.19 16.30 -7.20
CA VAL A 67 16.39 16.70 -7.94
C VAL A 67 17.48 16.87 -6.89
N GLU A 68 18.66 16.28 -7.11
CA GLU A 68 19.79 16.52 -6.21
C GLU A 68 20.04 18.03 -6.11
N GLN A 69 19.92 18.58 -4.90
CA GLN A 69 20.43 19.91 -4.64
C GLN A 69 21.95 19.77 -4.63
N LEU A 70 22.59 20.12 -5.76
CA LEU A 70 24.01 20.42 -5.75
C LEU A 70 24.26 21.35 -4.55
N PRO A 71 25.21 21.03 -3.66
CA PRO A 71 25.51 21.91 -2.55
C PRO A 71 25.75 23.32 -3.11
N PRO A 72 25.27 24.39 -2.45
CA PRO A 72 25.56 25.74 -2.90
C PRO A 72 27.08 25.85 -3.04
N GLN A 73 27.55 26.18 -4.24
CA GLN A 73 28.95 26.48 -4.48
C GLN A 73 29.27 27.66 -3.57
N VAL A 74 29.97 27.38 -2.48
CA VAL A 74 30.47 28.41 -1.56
C VAL A 74 31.50 29.20 -2.37
N GLY A 75 31.08 30.38 -2.84
CA GLY A 75 31.94 31.41 -3.39
C GLY A 75 32.39 32.37 -2.30
#